data_AF-A0AAP3CND8-F1
#
_entry.id   AF-A0AAP3CND8-F1
#
_cell.length_a   1.000
_cell.length_b   1.000
_cell.length_c   1.000
_cell.angle_alpha   90.00
_cell.angle_beta   90.00
_cell.angle_gamma   90.00
#
_symmetry.space_group_name_H-M   'P 1'
#
loop_
_entity.id
_entity.type
_entity.pdbx_description
1 polymer ?
#
loop_
_entity_poly.entity_id
_entity_poly.type
_entity_poly.pdbx_seq_one_letter_code
_entity_poly.pdbx_strand_id
1 'polypeptide(L)'
;MDIIKKIEELYHEDHRKLRTGTILYGNVNDGIWHTTIHAPLDLNDLKELNCEISNIQGQLPASYQNFLMKTNGAYLFDLIHITGKSRNQKGMSHEEKIHEPRYLEEFLKDFTLSKKGKALLENYFFFAESYVNGTVYAFDKDEHVIEFTDGRYKKIREFESLDVLLARVFETGSEDYRQRNFLEF
;
A
#
# COMPACT_ATOMS: atom_id res chain seq x y z
N MET A 1 0.86 14.33 6.83
CA MET A 1 0.50 14.88 5.50
C MET A 1 -0.77 14.18 5.03
N ASP A 2 -1.74 14.87 4.43
CA ASP A 2 -2.89 14.17 3.83
C ASP A 2 -2.59 13.80 2.37
N ILE A 3 -2.13 12.57 2.14
CA ILE A 3 -1.76 12.08 0.81
C ILE A 3 -2.95 12.02 -0.15
N ILE A 4 -4.15 11.69 0.36
CA ILE A 4 -5.35 11.50 -0.47
C ILE A 4 -5.75 12.85 -1.05
N LYS A 5 -5.81 13.89 -0.21
CA LYS A 5 -6.09 15.25 -0.67
C LYS A 5 -5.09 15.74 -1.73
N LYS A 6 -3.80 15.45 -1.53
CA LYS A 6 -2.77 15.82 -2.50
C LYS A 6 -2.89 15.10 -3.85
N ILE A 7 -3.32 13.83 -3.83
CA ILE A 7 -3.60 13.04 -5.03
C ILE A 7 -4.80 13.65 -5.78
N GLU A 8 -5.89 13.94 -5.07
CA GLU A 8 -7.06 14.62 -5.66
C GLU A 8 -6.68 15.96 -6.30
N GLU A 9 -5.83 16.75 -5.63
CA GLU A 9 -5.32 18.03 -6.15
C GLU A 9 -4.42 17.85 -7.39
N LEU A 10 -3.63 16.77 -7.47
CA LEU A 10 -2.72 16.53 -8.59
C LEU A 10 -3.45 16.12 -9.88
N TYR A 11 -4.41 15.18 -9.75
CA TYR A 11 -5.07 14.59 -10.92
C TYR A 11 -6.32 15.35 -11.35
N HIS A 12 -6.89 16.21 -10.50
CA HIS A 12 -8.10 16.98 -10.78
C HIS A 12 -9.24 16.08 -11.31
N GLU A 13 -9.60 16.20 -12.58
CA GLU A 13 -10.69 15.45 -13.23
C GLU A 13 -10.24 14.11 -13.83
N ASP A 14 -8.93 13.81 -13.83
CA ASP A 14 -8.34 12.55 -14.33
C ASP A 14 -8.49 11.43 -13.30
N HIS A 15 -9.74 11.07 -13.02
CA HIS A 15 -10.08 10.02 -12.08
C HIS A 15 -11.39 9.30 -12.44
N ARG A 16 -11.54 8.09 -11.92
CA ARG A 16 -12.76 7.29 -12.05
C ARG A 16 -13.08 6.58 -10.75
N LYS A 17 -14.33 6.68 -10.32
CA LYS A 17 -14.83 5.98 -9.13
C LYS A 17 -15.54 4.68 -9.50
N LEU A 18 -15.11 3.58 -8.90
CA LEU A 18 -15.75 2.28 -9.01
C LEU A 18 -16.90 2.15 -8.01
N ARG A 19 -17.81 1.21 -8.23
CA ARG A 19 -18.96 0.96 -7.32
C ARG A 19 -18.52 0.43 -5.96
N THR A 20 -17.37 -0.23 -5.87
CA THR A 20 -16.71 -0.60 -4.59
C THR A 20 -16.28 0.62 -3.77
N GLY A 21 -16.30 1.83 -4.35
CA GLY A 21 -15.81 3.05 -3.73
C GLY A 21 -14.31 3.30 -3.93
N THR A 22 -13.60 2.37 -4.58
CA THR A 22 -12.23 2.59 -5.06
C THR A 22 -12.20 3.73 -6.08
N ILE A 23 -11.21 4.60 -6.00
CA ILE A 23 -10.98 5.68 -6.94
C ILE A 23 -9.65 5.44 -7.65
N LEU A 24 -9.71 5.44 -8.97
CA LEU A 24 -8.59 5.27 -9.89
C LEU A 24 -8.19 6.66 -10.40
N TYR A 25 -6.90 6.96 -10.44
CA TYR A 25 -6.36 8.27 -10.81
C TYR A 25 -5.24 8.12 -11.83
N GLY A 26 -5.15 9.08 -12.77
CA GLY A 26 -4.08 9.10 -13.76
C GLY A 26 -4.23 7.99 -14.79
N ASN A 27 -5.22 8.10 -15.68
CA ASN A 27 -5.40 7.09 -16.73
C ASN A 27 -4.21 7.12 -17.68
N VAL A 28 -3.49 6.01 -17.78
CA VAL A 28 -2.32 5.88 -18.66
C VAL A 28 -2.76 5.35 -20.03
N ASN A 29 -3.54 4.27 -20.04
CA ASN A 29 -4.17 3.64 -21.19
C ASN A 29 -5.17 2.56 -20.71
N ASP A 30 -5.80 1.81 -21.62
CA ASP A 30 -6.89 0.84 -21.40
C ASP A 30 -6.85 0.06 -20.06
N GLY A 31 -7.48 0.62 -19.02
CA GLY A 31 -7.61 -0.01 -17.71
C GLY A 31 -6.38 0.11 -16.80
N ILE A 32 -5.31 0.79 -17.22
CA ILE A 32 -4.12 1.06 -16.42
C ILE A 32 -4.24 2.45 -15.78
N TRP A 33 -4.10 2.47 -14.46
CA TRP A 33 -4.23 3.66 -13.65
C TRP A 33 -3.01 3.81 -12.75
N HIS A 34 -2.39 4.99 -12.81
CA HIS A 34 -1.15 5.30 -12.12
C HIS A 34 -1.27 5.24 -10.58
N THR A 35 -2.45 5.62 -10.07
CA THR A 35 -2.73 5.63 -8.64
C THR A 35 -4.12 5.05 -8.36
N THR A 36 -4.22 4.17 -7.36
CA THR A 36 -5.48 3.60 -6.87
C THR A 36 -5.63 3.83 -5.37
N ILE A 37 -6.72 4.48 -4.98
CA ILE A 37 -7.12 4.71 -3.59
C ILE A 37 -8.36 3.88 -3.30
N HIS A 38 -8.24 2.90 -2.42
CA HIS A 38 -9.36 2.04 -2.05
C HIS A 38 -10.23 2.74 -1.01
N ALA A 39 -11.53 2.43 -1.00
CA ALA A 39 -12.39 2.97 0.03
C ALA A 39 -11.89 2.54 1.44
N PRO A 40 -12.09 3.39 2.47
CA PRO A 40 -11.55 3.17 3.81
C PRO A 40 -12.09 1.91 4.47
N LEU A 41 -11.36 1.41 5.46
CA LEU A 41 -11.89 0.44 6.42
C LEU A 41 -12.67 1.15 7.52
N ASP A 42 -13.77 0.52 7.96
CA ASP A 42 -14.41 0.90 9.21
C ASP A 42 -13.70 0.26 10.42
N LEU A 43 -14.13 0.62 11.63
CA LEU A 43 -13.53 0.11 12.86
C LEU A 43 -13.70 -1.40 13.06
N ASN A 44 -14.76 -2.00 12.53
CA ASN A 44 -14.97 -3.44 12.64
C ASN A 44 -14.04 -4.18 11.67
N ASP A 45 -13.94 -3.69 10.44
CA ASP A 45 -13.03 -4.24 9.44
C ASP A 45 -11.57 -4.16 9.89
N LEU A 46 -11.17 -3.03 10.47
CA LEU A 46 -9.82 -2.85 11.01
C LEU A 46 -9.52 -3.82 12.16
N LYS A 47 -10.50 -4.03 13.06
CA LYS A 47 -10.35 -5.01 14.16
C LYS A 47 -10.23 -6.43 13.64
N GLU A 48 -11.03 -6.80 12.65
CA GLU A 48 -10.96 -8.12 12.01
C GLU A 48 -9.59 -8.34 11.37
N LEU A 49 -9.11 -7.40 10.55
CA LEU A 49 -7.78 -7.47 9.96
C LEU A 49 -6.70 -7.61 11.04
N ASN A 50 -6.76 -6.79 12.10
CA ASN A 50 -5.81 -6.85 13.20
C ASN A 50 -5.80 -8.23 13.87
N CYS A 51 -6.98 -8.82 14.12
CA CYS A 51 -7.09 -10.17 14.68
C CYS A 51 -6.48 -11.24 13.76
N GLU A 52 -6.73 -11.16 12.45
CA GLU A 52 -6.22 -12.12 11.46
C GLU A 52 -4.68 -12.13 11.42
N ILE A 53 -4.07 -10.94 11.43
CA ILE A 53 -2.61 -10.80 11.22
C ILE A 53 -1.81 -10.80 12.53
N SER A 54 -2.46 -10.65 13.68
CA SER A 54 -1.81 -10.61 15.01
C SER A 54 -0.90 -11.80 15.28
N ASN A 55 -1.29 -12.99 14.83
CA ASN A 55 -0.51 -14.22 15.02
C ASN A 55 0.68 -14.35 14.05
N ILE A 56 0.75 -13.48 13.03
CA ILE A 56 1.78 -13.51 11.99
C ILE A 56 2.91 -12.53 12.30
N GLN A 57 2.58 -11.27 12.61
CA GLN A 57 3.57 -10.20 12.84
C GLN A 57 3.19 -9.20 13.93
N GLY A 58 2.23 -9.55 14.79
CA GLY A 58 1.79 -8.69 15.90
C GLY A 58 0.71 -7.68 15.53
N GLN A 59 0.49 -6.70 16.40
CA GLN A 59 -0.58 -5.69 16.25
C GLN A 59 -0.28 -4.72 15.10
N LEU A 60 -1.32 -4.21 14.44
CA LEU A 60 -1.19 -3.14 13.45
C LEU A 60 -0.56 -1.88 14.08
N PRO A 61 0.48 -1.29 13.47
CA PRO A 61 1.00 0.03 13.86
C PRO A 61 -0.08 1.11 13.82
N ALA A 62 -0.04 2.05 14.74
CA ALA A 62 -1.06 3.10 14.89
C ALA A 62 -1.13 4.02 13.66
N SER A 63 0.03 4.42 13.11
CA SER A 63 0.07 5.20 11.87
C SER A 63 -0.55 4.44 10.68
N TYR A 64 -0.34 3.12 10.62
CA TYR A 64 -0.93 2.27 9.59
C TYR A 64 -2.43 2.06 9.78
N GLN A 65 -2.91 1.89 11.01
CA GLN A 65 -4.34 1.87 11.33
C GLN A 65 -5.04 3.15 10.85
N ASN A 66 -4.46 4.30 11.17
CA ASN A 66 -4.96 5.61 10.72
C ASN A 66 -4.97 5.73 9.19
N PHE A 67 -3.98 5.17 8.52
CA PHE A 67 -3.95 5.10 7.06
C PHE A 67 -5.08 4.22 6.52
N LEU A 68 -5.25 3.01 7.06
CA LEU A 68 -6.29 2.06 6.62
C LEU A 68 -7.72 2.58 6.80
N MET A 69 -7.95 3.38 7.84
CA MET A 69 -9.22 4.07 8.08
C MET A 69 -9.48 5.23 7.10
N LYS A 70 -8.48 5.68 6.35
CA LYS A 70 -8.62 6.66 5.28
C LYS A 70 -8.66 5.99 3.90
N THR A 71 -7.91 4.91 3.73
CA THR A 71 -7.89 4.10 2.51
C THR A 71 -7.42 2.68 2.81
N ASN A 72 -8.17 1.68 2.35
CA ASN A 72 -7.86 0.27 2.59
C ASN A 72 -6.70 -0.21 1.70
N GLY A 73 -5.48 0.23 1.99
CA GLY A 73 -4.33 0.06 1.09
C GLY A 73 -4.39 1.02 -0.10
N ALA A 74 -3.28 1.11 -0.83
CA ALA A 74 -3.20 2.00 -1.99
C ALA A 74 -2.11 1.54 -2.96
N TYR A 75 -2.32 1.75 -4.24
CA TYR A 75 -1.28 1.69 -5.25
C TYR A 75 -0.93 3.13 -5.64
N LEU A 76 0.31 3.57 -5.44
CA LEU A 76 0.68 4.97 -5.59
C LEU A 76 1.78 5.14 -6.62
N PHE A 77 1.44 5.78 -7.74
CA PHE A 77 2.36 6.25 -8.79
C PHE A 77 3.26 5.16 -9.40
N ASP A 78 2.79 3.92 -9.45
CA ASP A 78 3.63 2.74 -9.73
C ASP A 78 4.80 2.49 -8.75
N LEU A 79 5.05 3.39 -7.80
CA LEU A 79 6.22 3.35 -6.92
C LEU A 79 6.02 2.42 -5.72
N ILE A 80 4.82 2.36 -5.17
CA ILE A 80 4.54 1.57 -3.96
C ILE A 80 3.13 1.00 -3.96
N HIS A 81 3.02 -0.24 -3.53
CA HIS A 81 1.78 -0.92 -3.23
C HIS A 81 1.67 -1.15 -1.73
N ILE A 82 0.83 -0.34 -1.08
CA ILE A 82 0.51 -0.45 0.34
C ILE A 82 -0.64 -1.43 0.49
N THR A 83 -0.42 -2.45 1.32
CA THR A 83 -1.39 -3.52 1.53
C THR A 83 -2.64 -3.05 2.27
N GLY A 84 -3.67 -3.89 2.24
CA GLY A 84 -4.93 -3.68 2.93
C GLY A 84 -5.64 -5.00 3.21
N LYS A 85 -6.90 -4.91 3.64
CA LYS A 85 -7.79 -6.05 3.84
C LYS A 85 -8.48 -6.41 2.53
N SER A 86 -8.65 -7.70 2.27
CA SER A 86 -9.51 -8.15 1.16
C SER A 86 -10.97 -7.76 1.40
N ARG A 87 -11.69 -7.40 0.33
CA ARG A 87 -13.12 -7.07 0.41
C ARG A 87 -14.02 -8.21 -0.04
N ASN A 88 -13.55 -9.08 -0.93
CA ASN A 88 -14.22 -10.31 -1.37
C ASN A 88 -15.72 -10.12 -1.68
N GLN A 89 -16.08 -8.98 -2.29
CA GLN A 89 -17.49 -8.63 -2.51
C GLN A 89 -18.07 -9.50 -3.64
N LYS A 90 -19.20 -10.18 -3.37
CA LYS A 90 -19.90 -10.95 -4.42
C LYS A 90 -20.35 -10.03 -5.56
N GLY A 91 -20.18 -10.52 -6.79
CA GLY A 91 -20.64 -9.81 -8.00
C GLY A 91 -19.74 -8.69 -8.49
N MET A 92 -18.47 -8.64 -8.06
CA MET A 92 -17.51 -7.68 -8.61
C MET A 92 -17.29 -7.88 -10.11
N SER A 93 -17.24 -6.77 -10.84
CA SER A 93 -16.83 -6.74 -12.24
C SER A 93 -15.35 -7.17 -12.39
N HIS A 94 -14.91 -7.41 -13.62
CA HIS A 94 -13.50 -7.73 -13.87
C HIS A 94 -12.57 -6.58 -13.46
N GLU A 95 -12.92 -5.34 -13.81
CA GLU A 95 -12.21 -4.12 -13.42
C GLU A 95 -12.15 -3.96 -11.89
N GLU A 96 -13.26 -4.20 -11.19
CA GLU A 96 -13.29 -4.12 -9.72
C GLU A 96 -12.36 -5.14 -9.05
N LYS A 97 -12.22 -6.34 -9.63
CA LYS A 97 -11.31 -7.38 -9.12
C LYS A 97 -9.84 -7.04 -9.35
N ILE A 98 -9.52 -6.44 -10.49
CA ILE A 98 -8.14 -6.04 -10.82
C ILE A 98 -7.68 -4.91 -9.87
N HIS A 99 -8.59 -4.04 -9.47
CA HIS A 99 -8.33 -2.94 -8.54
C HIS A 99 -8.77 -3.23 -7.10
N GLU A 100 -8.70 -4.51 -6.67
CA GLU A 100 -8.74 -4.83 -5.25
C GLU A 100 -7.40 -4.50 -4.58
N PRO A 101 -7.39 -4.17 -3.27
CA PRO A 101 -6.17 -3.92 -2.54
C PRO A 101 -5.22 -5.11 -2.58
N ARG A 102 -3.90 -4.88 -2.48
CA ARG A 102 -2.96 -5.97 -2.16
C ARG A 102 -3.27 -6.51 -0.76
N TYR A 103 -3.62 -7.78 -0.67
CA TYR A 103 -4.00 -8.38 0.61
C TYR A 103 -2.79 -8.56 1.51
N LEU A 104 -2.85 -7.96 2.70
CA LEU A 104 -1.78 -8.05 3.69
C LEU A 104 -1.48 -9.52 4.04
N GLU A 105 -2.51 -10.34 4.27
CA GLU A 105 -2.32 -11.76 4.60
C GLU A 105 -1.56 -12.52 3.50
N GLU A 106 -1.91 -12.29 2.22
CA GLU A 106 -1.24 -12.94 1.11
C GLU A 106 0.20 -12.46 0.94
N PHE A 107 0.42 -11.15 1.07
CA PHE A 107 1.75 -10.56 1.04
C PHE A 107 2.68 -11.15 2.12
N LEU A 108 2.15 -11.47 3.29
CA LEU A 108 2.93 -12.07 4.38
C LEU A 108 3.28 -13.54 4.16
N LYS A 109 2.62 -14.26 3.25
CA LYS A 109 2.86 -15.69 3.04
C LYS A 109 4.33 -15.97 2.73
N ASP A 110 4.95 -15.15 1.87
CA ASP A 110 6.35 -15.34 1.47
C ASP A 110 7.34 -15.19 2.63
N PHE A 111 7.02 -14.34 3.61
CA PHE A 111 7.82 -14.18 4.83
C PHE A 111 7.69 -15.40 5.74
N THR A 112 6.48 -15.94 5.90
CA THR A 112 6.21 -17.07 6.79
C THR A 112 6.82 -18.39 6.30
N LEU A 113 7.11 -18.51 5.00
CA LEU A 113 7.70 -19.70 4.40
C LEU A 113 9.21 -19.85 4.69
N SER A 114 9.90 -18.75 5.04
CA SER A 114 11.35 -18.77 5.30
C SER A 114 11.69 -18.52 6.76
N LYS A 115 12.72 -19.21 7.30
CA LYS A 115 13.21 -18.98 8.68
C LYS A 115 13.65 -17.53 8.89
N LYS A 116 14.28 -16.94 7.86
CA LYS A 116 14.74 -15.54 7.89
C LYS A 116 13.57 -14.57 7.96
N GLY A 117 12.52 -14.81 7.17
CA GLY A 117 11.30 -14.01 7.20
C GLY A 117 10.62 -14.06 8.56
N LYS A 118 10.48 -15.25 9.16
CA LYS A 118 9.92 -15.38 10.52
C LYS A 118 10.65 -14.52 11.57
N ALA A 119 11.98 -14.55 11.59
CA ALA A 119 12.76 -13.71 12.51
C ALA A 119 12.60 -12.21 12.25
N LEU A 120 12.34 -11.81 11.00
CA LEU A 120 12.04 -10.42 10.67
C LEU A 120 10.66 -10.01 11.17
N LEU A 121 9.64 -10.88 11.05
CA LEU A 121 8.28 -10.63 11.54
C LEU A 121 8.20 -10.48 13.06
N GLU A 122 9.21 -10.95 13.81
CA GLU A 122 9.31 -10.71 15.26
C GLU A 122 9.74 -9.27 15.60
N ASN A 123 10.39 -8.58 14.67
CA ASN A 123 11.01 -7.27 14.91
C ASN A 123 10.42 -6.15 14.05
N TYR A 124 9.76 -6.50 12.96
CA TYR A 124 9.25 -5.57 11.96
C TYR A 124 7.86 -5.96 11.50
N PHE A 125 7.03 -4.95 11.23
CA PHE A 125 5.70 -5.11 10.68
C PHE A 125 5.70 -4.74 9.20
N PHE A 126 5.69 -5.72 8.31
CA PHE A 126 5.69 -5.52 6.86
C PHE A 126 4.29 -5.12 6.36
N PHE A 127 4.23 -4.12 5.47
CA PHE A 127 2.96 -3.54 5.05
C PHE A 127 2.91 -3.08 3.59
N ALA A 128 4.03 -3.00 2.89
CA ALA A 128 4.05 -2.52 1.51
C ALA A 128 5.22 -3.10 0.69
N GLU A 129 5.09 -3.07 -0.62
CA GLU A 129 6.10 -3.49 -1.60
C GLU A 129 6.25 -2.47 -2.74
N SER A 130 7.40 -2.49 -3.40
CA SER A 130 7.70 -1.72 -4.61
C SER A 130 8.30 -2.65 -5.65
N TYR A 131 7.56 -2.93 -6.71
CA TYR A 131 8.04 -3.78 -7.81
C TYR A 131 9.16 -3.09 -8.60
N VAL A 132 9.05 -1.78 -8.79
CA VAL A 132 10.05 -0.94 -9.50
C VAL A 132 11.43 -1.07 -8.85
N ASN A 133 11.46 -0.98 -7.52
CA ASN A 133 12.71 -0.96 -6.78
C ASN A 133 13.13 -2.36 -6.32
N GLY A 134 12.24 -3.35 -6.40
CA GLY A 134 12.44 -4.67 -5.81
C GLY A 134 12.61 -4.57 -4.29
N THR A 135 11.74 -3.81 -3.63
CA THR A 135 11.85 -3.51 -2.19
C THR A 135 10.55 -3.77 -1.44
N VAL A 136 10.67 -4.02 -0.14
CA VAL A 136 9.56 -4.15 0.80
C VAL A 136 9.75 -3.19 1.96
N TYR A 137 8.64 -2.73 2.53
CA TYR A 137 8.62 -1.75 3.60
C TYR A 137 8.01 -2.34 4.86
N ALA A 138 8.63 -2.03 5.99
CA ALA A 138 8.15 -2.47 7.29
C ALA A 138 8.29 -1.37 8.34
N PHE A 139 7.39 -1.36 9.33
CA PHE A 139 7.57 -0.57 10.53
C PHE A 139 8.53 -1.27 11.48
N ASP A 140 9.39 -0.51 12.17
CA ASP A 140 10.03 -0.98 13.38
C ASP A 140 9.14 -0.76 14.61
N LYS A 141 9.64 -1.11 15.80
CA LYS A 141 8.94 -0.96 17.08
C LYS A 141 8.59 0.48 17.46
N ASP A 142 9.29 1.46 16.90
CA ASP A 142 9.14 2.89 17.17
C ASP A 142 8.32 3.57 16.05
N GLU A 143 7.74 2.78 15.14
CA GLU A 143 7.00 3.19 13.94
C GLU A 143 7.80 3.99 12.91
N HIS A 144 9.13 3.87 12.91
CA HIS A 144 9.93 4.26 11.74
C HIS A 144 9.68 3.27 10.60
N VAL A 145 9.70 3.74 9.36
CA VAL A 145 9.53 2.87 8.19
C VAL A 145 10.89 2.52 7.62
N ILE A 146 11.17 1.22 7.54
CA ILE A 146 12.41 0.66 7.02
C ILE A 146 12.15 0.08 5.64
N GLU A 147 12.97 0.46 4.67
CA GLU A 147 12.97 -0.16 3.35
C GLU A 147 14.03 -1.26 3.28
N PHE A 148 13.63 -2.42 2.79
CA PHE A 148 14.49 -3.58 2.59
C PHE A 148 14.53 -4.00 1.13
N THR A 149 15.65 -4.54 0.66
CA THR A 149 15.68 -5.30 -0.59
C THR A 149 14.77 -6.53 -0.48
N ASP A 150 13.94 -6.79 -1.48
CA ASP A 150 13.13 -8.01 -1.52
C ASP A 150 14.01 -9.28 -1.59
N GLY A 151 13.54 -10.36 -0.95
CA GLY A 151 14.20 -11.67 -0.82
C GLY A 151 15.45 -11.70 0.07
N ARG A 152 16.36 -10.72 -0.08
CA ARG A 152 17.58 -10.62 0.76
C ARG A 152 17.34 -9.87 2.06
N TYR A 153 16.27 -9.08 2.16
CA TYR A 153 15.91 -8.29 3.33
C TYR A 153 17.08 -7.48 3.93
N LYS A 154 17.90 -6.88 3.07
CA LYS A 154 18.96 -5.95 3.48
C LYS A 154 18.33 -4.58 3.62
N LYS A 155 18.49 -3.95 4.79
CA LYS A 155 18.06 -2.56 5.02
C LYS A 155 18.75 -1.62 4.02
N ILE A 156 17.97 -0.80 3.34
CA ILE A 156 18.42 0.19 2.35
C ILE A 156 18.44 1.56 3.00
N ARG A 157 17.30 1.98 3.56
CA ARG A 157 17.13 3.27 4.24
C ARG A 157 15.98 3.20 5.23
N GLU A 158 15.81 4.29 5.96
CA GLU A 158 14.83 4.47 7.01
C GLU A 158 14.17 5.84 6.84
N PHE A 159 12.87 5.88 7.13
CA PHE A 159 12.05 7.08 7.15
C PHE A 159 11.51 7.26 8.58
N GLU A 160 11.51 8.49 9.06
CA GLU A 160 11.07 8.82 10.42
C GLU A 160 9.60 8.43 10.69
N SER A 161 8.77 8.32 9.65
CA SER A 161 7.37 7.89 9.77
C SER A 161 6.78 7.49 8.41
N LEU A 162 5.60 6.87 8.44
CA LEU A 162 4.79 6.63 7.24
C LEU A 162 4.51 7.93 6.45
N ASP A 163 4.26 9.03 7.15
CA ASP A 163 3.99 10.33 6.51
C ASP A 163 5.18 10.84 5.70
N VAL A 164 6.41 10.62 6.20
CA VAL A 164 7.64 11.00 5.50
C VAL A 164 7.85 10.12 4.26
N LEU A 165 7.61 8.82 4.36
CA LEU A 165 7.62 7.92 3.20
C LEU A 165 6.60 8.38 2.14
N LEU A 166 5.34 8.61 2.55
CA LEU A 166 4.27 9.02 1.63
C LEU A 166 4.57 10.38 0.98
N ALA A 167 5.19 11.31 1.71
CA ALA A 167 5.60 12.60 1.15
C ALA A 167 6.65 12.42 0.05
N ARG A 168 7.62 11.53 0.26
CA ARG A 168 8.67 11.22 -0.72
C ARG A 168 8.11 10.52 -1.96
N VAL A 169 7.21 9.55 -1.76
CA VAL A 169 6.48 8.87 -2.83
C VAL A 169 5.68 9.88 -3.66
N PHE A 170 4.94 10.78 -3.00
CA PHE A 170 4.18 11.82 -3.69
C PHE A 170 5.07 12.78 -4.48
N GLU A 171 6.16 13.26 -3.89
CA GLU A 171 7.10 14.16 -4.57
C GLU A 171 7.59 13.54 -5.88
N THR A 172 8.06 12.28 -5.79
CA THR A 172 8.61 11.54 -6.93
C THR A 172 7.53 11.24 -7.97
N GLY A 173 6.42 10.63 -7.56
CA GLY A 173 5.34 10.24 -8.45
C GLY A 173 4.59 11.42 -9.09
N SER A 174 4.51 12.57 -8.39
CA SER A 174 3.93 13.78 -8.98
C SER A 174 4.81 14.36 -10.09
N GLU A 175 6.13 14.23 -9.96
CA GLU A 175 7.06 14.64 -11.00
C GLU A 175 6.99 13.71 -12.20
N ASP A 176 6.97 12.40 -11.96
CA ASP A 176 6.80 11.39 -13.00
C ASP A 176 5.50 11.60 -13.80
N TYR A 177 4.38 11.87 -13.10
CA TYR A 177 3.11 12.20 -13.74
C TYR A 177 3.19 13.47 -14.62
N ARG A 178 3.80 14.55 -14.12
CA ARG A 178 3.96 15.81 -14.90
C ARG A 178 4.83 15.61 -16.13
N GLN A 179 5.85 14.77 -16.02
CA GLN A 179 6.76 14.44 -17.12
C GLN A 179 6.21 13.35 -18.06
N ARG A 180 5.07 12.73 -17.72
CA ARG A 180 4.48 11.59 -18.43
C ARG A 180 5.40 10.36 -18.46
N ASN A 181 6.19 10.17 -17.40
CA ASN A 181 7.02 8.98 -17.19
C ASN A 181 6.19 7.92 -16.47
N PHE A 182 5.51 7.06 -17.22
CA PHE A 182 4.76 5.94 -16.67
C PHE A 182 5.56 4.65 -16.84
N LEU A 183 5.49 3.76 -15.86
CA LEU A 183 6.15 2.47 -15.94
C LEU A 183 5.20 1.46 -16.61
N GLU A 184 5.61 0.88 -17.74
CA GLU A 184 4.89 -0.20 -18.39
C GLU A 184 5.39 -1.55 -17.84
N PHE A 185 4.48 -2.39 -17.34
CA PHE A 185 4.77 -3.74 -16.83
C PHE A 185 4.01 -4.81 -17.62
#